data_AF-A0A5B8MF12-F1
#
_entry.id   AF-A0A5B8MF12-F1
#
_cell.length_a   1.000
_cell.length_b   1.000
_cell.length_c   1.000
_cell.angle_alpha   90.00
_cell.angle_beta   90.00
_cell.angle_gamma   90.00
#
_symmetry.space_group_name_H-M   'P 1'
#
loop_
_entity.id
_entity.type
_entity.pdbx_description
1 polymer ?
#
loop_
_entity_poly.entity_id
_entity_poly.type
_entity_poly.pdbx_seq_one_letter_code
_entity_poly.pdbx_strand_id
1 'polypeptide(L)'
;MDPMDVDAREKREEGAGGGGEEETGDVVVVEDEGEENKRKEETALGLEEMELVKKVGFARLKGVEGSDIDYLLKKYEIFIGRKSKSTPVDVVLGNSMSISRKHAKISYNFDTRNWELTILGKNGVSVGKILYAPSSPPVVLHSQDLLQFGDKLEPVSLYFLLPLKERA
;
A
#
# COMPACT_ATOMS: atom_id res chain seq x y z
N MET A 1 37.97 -47.47 33.32
CA MET A 1 36.52 -47.67 33.46
C MET A 1 36.05 -48.03 32.07
N ASP A 2 36.29 -49.28 31.67
CA ASP A 2 35.57 -49.93 30.57
C ASP A 2 34.20 -50.40 31.09
N PRO A 3 33.21 -50.60 30.22
CA PRO A 3 33.05 -51.90 29.53
C PRO A 3 32.82 -51.70 28.01
N MET A 4 33.30 -52.59 27.11
CA MET A 4 32.82 -53.97 26.84
C MET A 4 31.31 -53.97 26.54
N ASP A 5 30.75 -54.53 25.47
CA ASP A 5 31.13 -55.76 24.76
C ASP A 5 30.27 -55.94 23.47
N VAL A 6 30.81 -56.76 22.54
CA VAL A 6 30.24 -57.69 21.52
C VAL A 6 28.73 -57.65 21.16
N ASP A 7 28.29 -57.89 19.91
CA ASP A 7 28.44 -59.10 19.08
C ASP A 7 27.95 -58.74 17.64
N ALA A 8 28.74 -58.79 16.57
CA ALA A 8 28.99 -59.92 15.65
C ALA A 8 27.81 -60.48 14.82
N ARG A 9 28.17 -60.73 13.54
CA ARG A 9 27.78 -61.86 12.67
C ARG A 9 26.67 -61.60 11.63
N GLU A 10 26.99 -61.36 10.35
CA GLU A 10 27.47 -62.28 9.26
C GLU A 10 26.33 -63.05 8.56
N LYS A 11 26.19 -62.86 7.23
CA LYS A 11 26.04 -63.85 6.12
C LYS A 11 25.46 -63.13 4.87
N ARG A 12 26.22 -62.96 3.79
CA ARG A 12 26.56 -63.90 2.67
C ARG A 12 25.42 -64.07 1.65
N GLU A 13 25.69 -63.68 0.39
CA GLU A 13 25.79 -64.53 -0.83
C GLU A 13 24.41 -64.58 -1.54
N GLU A 14 24.19 -64.47 -2.86
CA GLU A 14 24.90 -64.69 -4.14
C GLU A 14 24.13 -63.92 -5.25
N GLY A 15 24.78 -63.43 -6.33
CA GLY A 15 24.60 -63.92 -7.71
C GLY A 15 23.34 -63.40 -8.45
N ALA A 16 23.23 -63.23 -9.76
CA ALA A 16 24.07 -63.31 -10.96
C ALA A 16 23.24 -62.76 -12.15
N GLY A 17 23.93 -62.36 -13.24
CA GLY A 17 23.43 -62.50 -14.62
C GLY A 17 22.56 -61.38 -15.21
N GLY A 18 23.10 -60.61 -16.16
CA GLY A 18 22.65 -60.65 -17.57
C GLY A 18 21.87 -59.36 -17.90
N GLY A 19 22.04 -58.65 -19.02
CA GLY A 19 22.61 -58.93 -20.33
C GLY A 19 21.66 -58.31 -21.35
N GLY A 20 22.17 -57.49 -22.28
CA GLY A 20 21.44 -57.01 -23.45
C GLY A 20 20.39 -55.92 -23.17
N GLU A 21 20.07 -54.97 -24.04
CA GLU A 21 20.38 -54.75 -25.46
C GLU A 21 20.29 -53.23 -25.71
N GLU A 22 21.12 -52.75 -26.63
CA GLU A 22 20.96 -51.43 -27.24
C GLU A 22 19.69 -51.45 -28.09
N GLU A 23 18.69 -50.62 -27.76
CA GLU A 23 17.66 -50.22 -28.71
C GLU A 23 17.72 -48.71 -28.90
N THR A 24 18.10 -48.33 -30.12
CA THR A 24 18.05 -46.99 -30.68
C THR A 24 16.60 -46.51 -30.76
N GLY A 25 16.19 -45.68 -29.81
CA GLY A 25 14.90 -44.99 -29.84
C GLY A 25 15.05 -43.57 -30.38
N ASP A 26 14.34 -43.28 -31.47
CA ASP A 26 14.19 -41.94 -32.05
C ASP A 26 13.81 -40.90 -30.98
N VAL A 27 14.57 -39.80 -30.94
CA VAL A 27 14.23 -38.62 -30.13
C VAL A 27 13.08 -37.90 -30.80
N VAL A 28 11.86 -38.27 -30.43
CA VAL A 28 10.68 -37.42 -30.67
C VAL A 28 10.74 -36.30 -29.65
N VAL A 29 11.11 -35.10 -30.11
CA VAL A 29 11.04 -33.87 -29.31
C VAL A 29 9.56 -33.55 -29.14
N VAL A 30 8.97 -34.05 -28.07
CA VAL A 30 7.62 -33.65 -27.64
C VAL A 30 7.82 -32.32 -26.93
N GLU A 31 7.53 -31.22 -27.62
CA GLU A 31 7.50 -29.90 -27.00
C GLU A 31 6.35 -29.89 -26.00
N ASP A 32 6.70 -29.90 -24.71
CA ASP A 32 5.77 -29.94 -23.59
C ASP A 32 5.01 -28.60 -23.48
N GLU A 33 3.83 -28.53 -24.09
CA GLU A 33 2.94 -27.36 -24.06
C GLU A 33 2.47 -26.99 -22.63
N GLY A 34 2.67 -27.88 -21.65
CA GLY A 34 2.31 -27.69 -20.25
C GLY A 34 3.23 -26.72 -19.49
N GLU A 35 4.53 -26.72 -19.78
CA GLU A 35 5.54 -25.87 -19.12
C GLU A 35 5.46 -24.40 -19.55
N GLU A 36 5.55 -24.14 -20.86
CA GLU A 36 4.50 -23.44 -21.60
C GLU A 36 3.59 -22.45 -20.85
N ASN A 37 2.40 -23.00 -20.59
CA ASN A 37 1.24 -22.31 -20.08
C ASN A 37 1.41 -21.92 -18.61
N LYS A 38 2.11 -22.76 -17.83
CA LYS A 38 2.37 -22.53 -16.41
C LYS A 38 3.26 -21.30 -16.17
N ARG A 39 4.31 -21.13 -16.99
CA ARG A 39 5.17 -19.92 -16.92
C ARG A 39 4.41 -18.66 -17.31
N LYS A 40 3.51 -18.73 -18.30
CA LYS A 40 2.68 -17.60 -18.71
C LYS A 40 1.68 -17.21 -17.62
N GLU A 41 1.06 -18.18 -16.94
CA GLU A 41 0.17 -17.95 -15.79
C GLU A 41 0.91 -17.37 -14.58
N GLU A 42 2.07 -17.92 -14.21
CA GLU A 42 2.89 -17.42 -13.11
C GLU A 42 3.44 -16.00 -13.37
N THR A 43 3.78 -15.69 -14.64
CA THR A 43 4.23 -14.35 -15.04
C THR A 43 3.07 -13.35 -15.09
N ALA A 44 1.87 -13.79 -15.51
CA ALA A 44 0.67 -12.95 -15.51
C ALA A 44 0.22 -12.63 -14.09
N LEU A 45 0.19 -13.62 -13.19
CA LEU A 45 -0.09 -13.42 -11.76
C LEU A 45 0.96 -12.51 -11.11
N GLY A 46 2.24 -12.65 -11.47
CA GLY A 46 3.30 -11.77 -10.99
C GLY A 46 3.20 -10.33 -11.52
N LEU A 47 2.78 -10.13 -12.77
CA LEU A 47 2.53 -8.81 -13.34
C LEU A 47 1.27 -8.16 -12.77
N GLU A 48 0.21 -8.93 -12.55
CA GLU A 48 -1.05 -8.48 -11.97
C GLU A 48 -0.87 -8.16 -10.48
N GLU A 49 -0.08 -8.95 -9.75
CA GLU A 49 0.34 -8.67 -8.38
C GLU A 49 1.30 -7.48 -8.32
N MET A 50 2.23 -7.33 -9.26
CA MET A 50 3.06 -6.11 -9.37
C MET A 50 2.24 -4.88 -9.76
N GLU A 51 1.15 -5.02 -10.53
CA GLU A 51 0.23 -3.95 -10.90
C GLU A 51 -0.72 -3.59 -9.74
N LEU A 52 -1.09 -4.57 -8.92
CA LEU A 52 -1.79 -4.40 -7.66
C LEU A 52 -0.89 -3.72 -6.60
N VAL A 53 0.38 -4.10 -6.55
CA VAL A 53 1.43 -3.46 -5.73
C VAL A 53 1.77 -2.04 -6.25
N LYS A 54 1.44 -1.72 -7.52
CA LYS A 54 1.73 -0.42 -8.16
C LYS A 54 0.68 0.67 -8.02
N LYS A 55 -0.28 0.59 -7.10
CA LYS A 55 -1.24 1.70 -6.92
C LYS A 55 -1.51 2.08 -5.49
N VAL A 56 -0.57 1.97 -4.56
CA VAL A 56 -0.71 2.70 -3.29
C VAL A 56 -0.39 4.18 -3.51
N GLY A 57 -1.41 5.04 -3.44
CA GLY A 57 -1.20 6.48 -3.37
C GLY A 57 -0.52 6.77 -2.04
N PHE A 58 0.71 7.30 -2.09
CA PHE A 58 1.36 7.86 -0.92
C PHE A 58 1.23 9.38 -0.95
N ALA A 59 0.98 9.97 0.21
CA ALA A 59 1.05 11.40 0.43
C ALA A 59 1.39 11.67 1.90
N ARG A 60 1.80 12.89 2.22
CA ARG A 60 2.11 13.31 3.58
C ARG A 60 1.40 14.61 3.89
N LEU A 61 0.78 14.69 5.06
CA LEU A 61 0.29 15.93 5.63
C LEU A 61 1.31 16.44 6.63
N LYS A 62 1.81 17.65 6.42
CA LYS A 62 2.78 18.29 7.29
C LYS A 62 2.22 19.59 7.85
N GLY A 63 2.16 19.70 9.16
CA GLY A 63 1.77 20.92 9.84
C GLY A 63 2.72 22.07 9.53
N VAL A 64 2.14 23.25 9.39
CA VAL A 64 2.84 24.53 9.33
C VAL A 64 2.97 25.07 10.75
N GLU A 65 3.92 25.97 10.97
CA GLU A 65 4.21 26.67 12.23
C GLU A 65 2.99 26.77 13.18
N GLY A 66 3.11 26.19 14.37
CA GLY A 66 2.02 26.07 15.35
C GLY A 66 1.26 24.74 15.33
N SER A 67 1.53 23.83 14.39
CA SER A 67 0.92 22.49 14.32
C SER A 67 1.96 21.37 14.25
N ASP A 68 2.05 20.52 15.27
CA ASP A 68 2.95 19.35 15.32
C ASP A 68 2.46 18.13 14.50
N ILE A 69 1.66 18.39 13.46
CA ILE A 69 1.04 17.33 12.68
C ILE A 69 2.03 16.82 11.63
N ASP A 70 2.24 15.51 11.62
CA ASP A 70 3.05 14.85 10.62
C ASP A 70 2.47 13.47 10.35
N TYR A 71 1.73 13.35 9.25
CA TYR A 71 0.93 12.16 8.97
C TYR A 71 1.21 11.64 7.56
N LEU A 72 1.69 10.40 7.47
CA LEU A 72 1.85 9.69 6.21
C LEU A 72 0.55 8.98 5.84
N LEU A 73 -0.02 9.33 4.70
CA LEU A 73 -1.19 8.66 4.14
C LEU A 73 -0.77 7.29 3.62
N LYS A 74 -1.20 6.26 4.35
CA LYS A 74 -1.04 4.83 3.97
C LYS A 74 -2.35 4.19 3.48
N LYS A 75 -3.45 4.93 3.52
CA LYS A 75 -4.80 4.51 3.10
C LYS A 75 -5.27 5.40 1.95
N TYR A 76 -6.13 4.87 1.09
CA TYR A 76 -6.78 5.64 0.01
C TYR A 76 -7.84 6.61 0.49
N GLU A 77 -8.34 6.46 1.72
CA GLU A 77 -9.29 7.38 2.32
C GLU A 77 -8.84 7.65 3.75
N ILE A 78 -8.79 8.92 4.11
CA ILE A 78 -8.54 9.37 5.48
C ILE A 78 -9.53 10.47 5.86
N PHE A 79 -9.85 10.51 7.14
CA PHE A 79 -10.67 11.57 7.72
C PHE A 79 -9.84 12.49 8.59
N ILE A 80 -10.12 13.78 8.47
CA ILE A 80 -9.47 14.85 9.19
C ILE A 80 -10.53 15.58 10.02
N GLY A 81 -10.24 15.86 11.28
CA GLY A 81 -11.18 16.60 12.11
C GLY A 81 -10.72 16.84 13.53
N ARG A 82 -11.66 17.26 14.37
CA ARG A 82 -11.42 17.50 15.79
C ARG A 82 -11.51 16.22 16.61
N LYS A 83 -10.73 16.12 17.69
CA LYS A 83 -10.80 15.01 18.63
C LYS A 83 -12.24 14.78 19.12
N SER A 84 -12.70 13.53 19.06
CA SER A 84 -14.01 13.12 19.56
C SER A 84 -13.99 11.67 20.02
N LYS A 85 -14.79 11.35 21.05
CA LYS A 85 -15.01 9.96 21.48
C LYS A 85 -15.96 9.20 20.56
N SER A 86 -16.89 9.90 19.90
CA SER A 86 -17.96 9.28 19.09
C SER A 86 -17.58 9.08 17.63
N THR A 87 -16.58 9.82 17.15
CA THR A 87 -16.25 9.89 15.72
C THR A 87 -14.74 9.91 15.58
N PRO A 88 -14.09 8.74 15.52
CA PRO A 88 -12.65 8.67 15.30
C PRO A 88 -12.32 9.22 13.91
N VAL A 89 -11.19 9.91 13.81
CA VAL A 89 -10.61 10.43 12.58
C VAL A 89 -9.14 10.03 12.53
N ASP A 90 -8.58 9.89 11.33
CA ASP A 90 -7.18 9.50 11.14
C ASP A 90 -6.23 10.65 11.54
N VAL A 91 -6.59 11.89 11.23
CA VAL A 91 -5.81 13.09 11.57
C VAL A 91 -6.61 14.02 12.46
N VAL A 92 -6.10 14.25 13.67
CA VAL A 92 -6.72 15.12 14.68
C VAL A 92 -6.09 16.51 14.63
N LEU A 93 -6.90 17.52 14.36
CA LEU A 93 -6.49 18.93 14.28
C LEU A 93 -6.60 19.69 15.63
N GLY A 94 -6.77 18.97 16.73
CA GLY A 94 -6.96 19.53 18.07
C GLY A 94 -8.41 19.49 18.56
N ASN A 95 -8.78 20.48 19.39
CA ASN A 95 -10.03 20.52 20.15
C ASN A 95 -10.92 21.75 19.84
N SER A 96 -10.59 22.55 18.83
CA SER A 96 -11.33 23.79 18.50
C SER A 96 -12.77 23.53 18.02
N MET A 97 -13.74 24.32 18.50
CA MET A 97 -15.14 24.22 18.06
C MET A 97 -15.36 24.69 16.62
N SER A 98 -14.46 25.49 16.06
CA SER A 98 -14.51 25.88 14.64
C SER A 98 -14.12 24.73 13.71
N ILE A 99 -13.60 23.62 14.25
CA ILE A 99 -13.31 22.39 13.51
C ILE A 99 -14.37 21.34 13.85
N SER A 100 -15.10 20.87 12.83
CA SER A 100 -16.04 19.76 12.96
C SER A 100 -15.33 18.46 13.36
N ARG A 101 -16.04 17.57 14.07
CA ARG A 101 -15.51 16.26 14.50
C ARG A 101 -15.02 15.43 13.30
N LYS A 102 -15.78 15.48 12.19
CA LYS A 102 -15.40 14.97 10.88
C LYS A 102 -15.43 16.15 9.92
N HIS A 103 -14.28 16.80 9.71
CA HIS A 103 -14.21 18.09 9.03
C HIS A 103 -13.97 17.93 7.53
N ALA A 104 -13.02 17.08 7.17
CA ALA A 104 -12.68 16.85 5.78
C ALA A 104 -12.31 15.40 5.57
N LYS A 105 -12.33 15.01 4.31
CA LYS A 105 -11.95 13.70 3.84
C LYS A 105 -10.95 13.91 2.71
N ILE A 106 -9.81 13.24 2.78
CA ILE A 106 -8.91 13.13 1.63
C ILE A 106 -9.04 11.71 1.11
N SER A 107 -9.38 11.57 -0.16
CA SER A 107 -9.51 10.29 -0.83
C SER A 107 -8.78 10.27 -2.16
N TYR A 108 -8.24 9.11 -2.52
CA TYR A 108 -7.65 8.89 -3.84
C TYR A 108 -8.74 8.46 -4.82
N ASN A 109 -8.92 9.22 -5.89
CA ASN A 109 -9.81 8.90 -6.97
C ASN A 109 -9.07 8.00 -7.98
N PHE A 110 -9.53 6.76 -8.15
CA PHE A 110 -8.89 5.78 -9.02
C PHE A 110 -9.10 6.06 -10.51
N ASP A 111 -10.19 6.74 -10.88
CA ASP A 111 -10.52 7.07 -12.26
C ASP A 111 -9.62 8.20 -12.76
N THR A 112 -9.52 9.29 -11.99
CA THR A 112 -8.69 10.45 -12.33
C THR A 112 -7.22 10.27 -11.91
N ARG A 113 -6.95 9.30 -11.02
CA ARG A 113 -5.63 9.04 -10.40
C ARG A 113 -5.10 10.21 -9.58
N ASN A 114 -6.01 11.01 -9.02
CA ASN A 114 -5.69 12.18 -8.21
C ASN A 114 -6.13 12.01 -6.75
N TRP A 115 -5.47 12.74 -5.85
CA TRP A 115 -5.98 12.94 -4.51
C TRP A 115 -7.01 14.06 -4.51
N GLU A 116 -8.12 13.84 -3.80
CA GLU A 116 -9.23 14.77 -3.75
C GLU A 116 -9.61 15.06 -2.29
N LEU A 117 -9.89 16.33 -2.01
CA LEU A 117 -10.38 16.84 -0.74
C LEU A 117 -11.90 17.04 -0.83
N THR A 118 -12.64 16.32 0.01
CA THR A 118 -14.07 16.55 0.23
C THR A 118 -14.29 17.26 1.56
N ILE A 119 -15.08 18.32 1.55
CA ILE A 119 -15.35 19.16 2.71
C ILE A 119 -16.65 18.67 3.36
N LEU A 120 -16.59 18.36 4.65
CA LEU A 120 -17.75 17.85 5.41
C LEU A 120 -18.15 18.81 6.55
N GLY A 121 -17.21 19.64 7.01
CA GLY A 121 -17.37 20.52 8.16
C GLY A 121 -17.98 21.87 7.81
N LYS A 122 -18.87 22.38 8.68
CA LYS A 122 -19.66 23.61 8.48
C LYS A 122 -18.85 24.83 8.01
N ASN A 123 -17.66 25.04 8.58
CA ASN A 123 -16.86 26.24 8.32
C ASN A 123 -16.02 26.16 7.05
N GLY A 124 -15.98 25.00 6.40
CA GLY A 124 -15.19 24.79 5.20
C GLY A 124 -13.69 24.65 5.44
N VAL A 125 -12.97 24.47 4.34
CA VAL A 125 -11.51 24.36 4.31
C VAL A 125 -10.98 25.30 3.25
N SER A 126 -9.96 26.09 3.58
CA SER A 126 -9.28 26.90 2.58
C SER A 126 -8.15 26.10 1.94
N VAL A 127 -8.08 26.10 0.61
CA VAL A 127 -6.94 25.57 -0.15
C VAL A 127 -6.25 26.75 -0.81
N GLY A 128 -5.03 27.07 -0.35
CA GLY A 128 -4.33 28.30 -0.72
C GLY A 128 -5.11 29.54 -0.29
N LYS A 129 -5.76 30.23 -1.23
CA LYS A 129 -6.54 31.46 -0.97
C LYS A 129 -8.06 31.29 -1.15
N ILE A 130 -8.50 30.09 -1.54
CA ILE A 130 -9.90 29.83 -1.89
C ILE A 130 -10.56 29.00 -0.78
N LEU A 131 -11.71 29.45 -0.28
CA LEU A 131 -12.49 28.74 0.73
C LEU A 131 -13.51 27.81 0.05
N TYR A 132 -13.49 26.53 0.43
CA TYR A 132 -14.42 25.51 -0.04
C TYR A 132 -15.41 25.15 1.07
N ALA A 133 -16.70 25.18 0.76
CA ALA A 133 -17.78 24.85 1.68
C ALA A 133 -18.20 23.37 1.55
N PRO A 134 -18.98 22.82 2.49
CA PRO A 134 -19.45 21.42 2.40
C PRO A 134 -20.22 21.05 1.14
N SER A 135 -20.85 22.02 0.48
CA SER A 135 -21.56 21.82 -0.78
C SER A 135 -20.67 21.97 -2.02
N SER A 136 -19.39 22.30 -1.83
CA SER A 136 -18.43 22.40 -2.94
C SER A 136 -18.10 21.01 -3.50
N PRO A 137 -17.83 20.90 -4.81
CA PRO A 137 -17.34 19.65 -5.39
C PRO A 137 -15.98 19.26 -4.78
N PRO A 138 -15.59 17.98 -4.86
CA PRO A 138 -14.27 17.53 -4.43
C PRO A 138 -13.16 18.34 -5.11
N VAL A 139 -12.16 18.76 -4.33
CA VAL A 139 -11.05 19.59 -4.79
C VAL A 139 -9.85 18.70 -5.06
N VAL A 140 -9.33 18.74 -6.28
CA VAL A 140 -8.09 18.03 -6.63
C VAL A 140 -6.90 18.67 -5.89
N LEU A 141 -6.14 17.83 -5.18
CA LEU A 141 -4.97 18.24 -4.42
C LEU A 141 -3.69 18.04 -5.22
N HIS A 142 -2.85 19.07 -5.20
CA HIS A 142 -1.51 19.08 -5.77
C HIS A 142 -0.46 19.10 -4.65
N SER A 143 0.74 18.63 -4.97
CA SER A 143 1.85 18.71 -4.01
C SER A 143 2.11 20.17 -3.63
N GLN A 144 2.31 20.42 -2.34
CA GLN A 144 2.50 21.72 -1.69
C GLN A 144 1.23 22.56 -1.54
N ASP A 145 0.04 22.01 -1.79
CA ASP A 145 -1.21 22.70 -1.47
C ASP A 145 -1.30 22.96 0.05
N LEU A 146 -1.61 24.21 0.41
CA LEU A 146 -1.81 24.64 1.78
C LEU A 146 -3.29 24.49 2.17
N LEU A 147 -3.57 23.58 3.08
CA LEU A 147 -4.89 23.32 3.63
C LEU A 147 -5.04 24.04 4.96
N GLN A 148 -6.03 24.93 5.09
CA GLN A 148 -6.30 25.66 6.33
C GLN A 148 -7.68 25.32 6.87
N PHE A 149 -7.72 24.95 8.15
CA PHE A 149 -8.90 24.53 8.87
C PHE A 149 -9.18 25.45 10.05
N GLY A 150 -10.45 25.56 10.42
CA GLY A 150 -10.89 26.38 11.55
C GLY A 150 -11.25 27.78 11.13
N ASP A 151 -11.28 28.70 12.09
CA ASP A 151 -11.53 30.12 11.86
C ASP A 151 -10.21 30.87 11.63
N LYS A 152 -10.32 32.18 11.36
CA LYS A 152 -9.16 33.04 11.06
C LYS A 152 -8.32 33.38 12.30
N LEU A 153 -8.83 33.17 13.51
CA LEU A 153 -8.14 33.54 14.75
C LEU A 153 -7.12 32.46 15.11
N GLU A 154 -7.51 31.19 15.02
CA GLU A 154 -6.66 30.04 15.34
C GLU A 154 -6.70 29.00 14.20
N PRO A 155 -6.14 29.32 13.02
CA PRO A 155 -6.18 28.42 11.88
C PRO A 155 -5.15 27.29 12.04
N VAL A 156 -5.58 26.06 11.80
CA VAL A 156 -4.68 24.91 11.68
C VAL A 156 -4.31 24.77 10.21
N SER A 157 -3.02 24.91 9.89
CA SER A 157 -2.53 24.90 8.51
C SER A 157 -1.65 23.68 8.25
N LEU A 158 -1.91 22.95 7.16
CA LEU A 158 -1.19 21.76 6.75
C LEU A 158 -0.76 21.88 5.28
N TYR A 159 0.46 21.48 4.94
CA TYR A 159 0.85 21.19 3.57
C TYR A 159 0.47 19.76 3.19
N PHE A 160 -0.12 19.60 2.01
CA PHE A 160 -0.29 18.31 1.36
C PHE A 160 0.90 18.03 0.43
N LEU A 161 1.64 16.96 0.67
CA LEU A 161 2.87 16.66 -0.04
C LEU A 161 2.76 15.31 -0.74
N LEU A 162 2.95 15.30 -2.05
CA LEU A 162 3.15 14.07 -2.81
C LEU A 162 4.62 13.64 -2.74
N PRO A 163 4.92 12.33 -2.82
CA PRO A 163 6.29 11.84 -2.94
C PRO A 163 6.98 12.52 -4.13
N LEU A 164 8.21 12.97 -3.91
CA LEU A 164 9.06 13.42 -5.00
C LEU A 164 9.28 12.22 -5.91
N LYS A 165 8.97 12.36 -7.20
CA LYS A 165 9.42 11.40 -8.20
C LYS A 165 10.94 11.51 -8.22
N GLU A 166 11.65 10.43 -7.92
CA GLU A 166 13.07 10.36 -8.26
C GLU A 166 13.20 10.65 -9.75
N ARG A 167 14.05 11.61 -10.11
CA ARG A 167 14.41 11.80 -11.50
C ARG A 167 15.22 10.57 -11.89
N ALA A 168 14.63 9.74 -12.76
CA ALA A 168 15.32 8.65 -13.42
C ALA A 168 16.48 9.17 -14.29
#